data_AF-A0A1Q7WP75-F1
#
_entry.id   AF-A0A1Q7WP75-F1
#
_cell.length_a   1.000
_cell.length_b   1.000
_cell.length_c   1.000
_cell.angle_alpha   90.00
_cell.angle_beta   90.00
_cell.angle_gamma   90.00
#
_symmetry.space_group_name_H-M   'P 1'
#
loop_
_entity.id
_entity.type
_entity.pdbx_description
1 polymer ?
#
loop_
_entity_poly.entity_id
_entity_poly.type
_entity_poly.pdbx_seq_one_letter_code
_entity_poly.pdbx_strand_id
1 'polypeptide(L)'
;MTQKLMKENIEEHVDDVVEPVEQEVTRTREPWYSVSSLRARIFVVIYLVAFVLFTLLAWFVHVHSVIPVDVTITREFQENKSPWLSTSMILVSAFGNKPLLMSAVVLITALIFWYFRLRLEALFIVSLSGVSLLLNVLIKLIVSRPRPSPSLVEIIQMSGGQSFPSGHVMSYVAFWGLLLSFGIILFKKDGWWRYMLLIISALFVVLVGPSRIYLGDHWAS
;
A
#
# COMPACT_ATOMS: atom_id res chain seq x y z
N MET A 1 -14.86 36.65 -59.29
CA MET A 1 -14.48 35.25 -58.98
C MET A 1 -13.25 35.18 -58.08
N THR A 2 -12.22 35.98 -58.36
CA THR A 2 -10.92 36.03 -57.64
C THR A 2 -11.00 36.44 -56.16
N GLN A 3 -11.85 37.41 -55.80
CA GLN A 3 -11.99 37.82 -54.40
C GLN A 3 -12.65 36.77 -53.50
N LYS A 4 -13.55 35.95 -54.05
CA LYS A 4 -14.22 34.89 -53.30
C LYS A 4 -13.24 33.74 -52.99
N LEU A 5 -12.48 33.31 -53.99
CA LEU A 5 -11.42 32.31 -53.87
C LEU A 5 -10.32 32.74 -52.89
N MET A 6 -9.93 34.02 -52.93
CA MET A 6 -8.94 34.55 -52.00
C MET A 6 -9.44 34.57 -50.55
N LYS A 7 -10.75 34.81 -50.35
CA LYS A 7 -11.36 34.80 -49.01
C LYS A 7 -11.51 33.39 -48.45
N GLU A 8 -11.95 32.44 -49.29
CA GLU A 8 -12.01 31.01 -48.93
C GLU A 8 -10.62 30.47 -48.56
N ASN A 9 -9.56 30.78 -49.32
CA ASN A 9 -8.19 30.36 -48.97
C ASN A 9 -7.67 30.97 -47.65
N ILE A 10 -8.10 32.19 -47.31
CA ILE A 10 -7.68 32.83 -46.05
C ILE A 10 -8.44 32.21 -44.88
N GLU A 11 -9.74 31.95 -45.03
CA GLU A 11 -10.54 31.27 -44.00
C GLU A 11 -10.01 29.85 -43.74
N GLU A 12 -9.74 29.07 -44.80
CA GLU A 12 -9.18 27.72 -44.68
C GLU A 12 -7.81 27.72 -43.98
N HIS A 13 -6.93 28.69 -44.30
CA HIS A 13 -5.61 28.79 -43.67
C HIS A 13 -5.66 29.27 -42.22
N VAL A 14 -6.66 30.08 -41.86
CA VAL A 14 -6.88 30.50 -40.48
C VAL A 14 -7.40 29.34 -39.65
N ASP A 15 -8.36 28.57 -40.16
CA ASP A 15 -8.91 27.41 -39.48
C ASP A 15 -7.85 26.32 -39.23
N ASP A 16 -6.98 26.06 -40.22
CA ASP A 16 -5.87 25.08 -40.12
C ASP A 16 -4.83 25.43 -39.03
N VAL A 17 -4.73 26.72 -38.66
CA VAL A 17 -3.80 27.22 -37.63
C VAL A 17 -4.50 27.40 -36.28
N VAL A 18 -5.77 27.79 -36.29
CA VAL A 18 -6.54 28.10 -35.06
C VAL A 18 -7.06 26.83 -34.41
N GLU A 19 -7.57 25.85 -35.17
CA GLU A 19 -8.10 24.60 -34.60
C GLU A 19 -7.08 23.85 -33.73
N PRO A 20 -5.82 23.64 -34.15
CA PRO A 20 -4.83 22.95 -33.32
C PRO A 20 -4.53 23.69 -32.02
N VAL A 21 -4.49 25.03 -32.07
CA VAL A 21 -4.19 25.87 -30.91
C VAL A 21 -5.36 25.91 -29.94
N GLU A 22 -6.61 26.01 -30.44
CA GLU A 22 -7.80 25.90 -29.60
C GLU A 22 -7.89 24.53 -28.94
N GLN A 23 -7.56 23.45 -29.67
CA GLN A 23 -7.52 22.11 -29.09
C GLN A 23 -6.45 22.00 -27.99
N GLU A 24 -5.26 22.57 -28.18
CA GLU A 24 -4.19 22.57 -27.18
C GLU A 24 -4.54 23.40 -25.93
N VAL A 25 -5.16 24.56 -26.11
CA VAL A 25 -5.67 25.41 -25.03
C VAL A 25 -6.81 24.71 -24.28
N THR A 26 -7.71 24.02 -24.98
CA THR A 26 -8.81 23.29 -24.36
C THR A 26 -8.29 22.09 -23.57
N ARG A 27 -7.29 21.38 -24.09
CA ARG A 27 -6.64 20.25 -23.43
C ARG A 27 -5.82 20.65 -22.21
N THR A 28 -5.26 21.85 -22.18
CA THR A 28 -4.57 22.41 -21.00
C THR A 28 -5.53 23.00 -19.97
N ARG A 29 -6.75 23.38 -20.39
CA ARG A 29 -7.84 23.84 -19.51
C ARG A 29 -8.64 22.72 -18.88
N GLU A 30 -8.60 21.50 -19.43
CA GLU A 30 -9.08 20.29 -18.75
C GLU A 30 -8.42 20.19 -17.37
N PRO A 31 -9.18 20.38 -16.27
CA PRO A 31 -8.57 20.36 -14.95
C PRO A 31 -7.96 18.98 -14.69
N TRP A 32 -6.81 18.90 -14.02
CA TRP A 32 -6.18 17.61 -13.69
C TRP A 32 -7.08 16.66 -12.85
N TYR A 33 -8.18 17.18 -12.30
CA TYR A 33 -9.21 16.46 -11.56
C TYR A 33 -10.43 16.04 -12.42
N SER A 34 -10.45 16.35 -13.74
CA SER A 34 -11.48 15.88 -14.69
C SER A 34 -11.44 14.37 -14.93
N VAL A 35 -10.56 13.65 -14.21
CA VAL A 35 -10.63 12.22 -13.94
C VAL A 35 -11.88 11.84 -13.12
N SER A 36 -13.06 12.37 -13.48
CA SER A 36 -14.36 11.72 -13.28
C SER A 36 -14.53 10.49 -14.20
N SER A 37 -13.42 9.90 -14.66
CA SER A 37 -13.41 8.61 -15.31
C SER A 37 -14.07 7.58 -14.39
N LEU A 38 -14.85 6.69 -14.98
CA LEU A 38 -15.43 5.51 -14.33
C LEU A 38 -14.44 4.82 -13.36
N ARG A 39 -13.14 4.82 -13.69
CA ARG A 39 -12.06 4.27 -12.87
C ARG A 39 -11.92 4.93 -11.49
N ALA A 40 -11.98 6.26 -11.41
CA ALA A 40 -11.88 6.96 -10.12
C ALA A 40 -13.08 6.63 -9.22
N ARG A 41 -14.29 6.58 -9.81
CA ARG A 41 -15.50 6.17 -9.09
C ARG A 41 -15.39 4.72 -8.61
N ILE A 42 -14.88 3.82 -9.46
CA ILE A 42 -14.61 2.42 -9.08
C ILE A 42 -13.64 2.36 -7.91
N PHE A 43 -12.52 3.09 -7.94
CA PHE A 43 -11.57 3.09 -6.82
C PHE A 43 -12.18 3.63 -5.54
N VAL A 44 -12.95 4.72 -5.59
CA VAL A 44 -13.67 5.26 -4.43
C VAL A 44 -14.62 4.22 -3.86
N VAL A 45 -15.42 3.55 -4.69
CA VAL A 45 -16.33 2.49 -4.25
C VAL A 45 -15.56 1.32 -3.62
N ILE A 46 -14.47 0.87 -4.23
CA ILE A 46 -13.63 -0.21 -3.69
C ILE A 46 -13.09 0.18 -2.31
N TYR A 47 -12.54 1.39 -2.15
CA TYR A 47 -12.01 1.85 -0.86
C TYR A 47 -13.10 2.03 0.19
N LEU A 48 -14.29 2.50 -0.19
CA LEU A 48 -15.44 2.59 0.73
C LEU A 48 -15.90 1.21 1.19
N VAL A 49 -16.02 0.24 0.28
CA VAL A 49 -16.35 -1.14 0.62
C VAL A 49 -15.29 -1.74 1.54
N ALA A 50 -14.01 -1.57 1.22
CA ALA A 50 -12.91 -2.05 2.06
C ALA A 50 -12.92 -1.41 3.46
N PHE A 51 -13.20 -0.11 3.54
CA PHE A 51 -13.34 0.60 4.82
C PHE A 51 -14.51 0.06 5.64
N VAL A 52 -15.69 -0.11 5.04
CA VAL A 52 -16.86 -0.68 5.72
C VAL A 52 -16.58 -2.09 6.21
N LEU A 53 -15.99 -2.95 5.36
CA LEU A 53 -15.61 -4.31 5.75
C LEU A 53 -14.59 -4.32 6.89
N PHE A 54 -13.59 -3.45 6.85
CA PHE A 54 -12.61 -3.30 7.93
C PHE A 54 -13.27 -2.84 9.24
N THR A 55 -14.18 -1.87 9.20
CA THR A 55 -14.90 -1.40 10.40
C THR A 55 -15.79 -2.49 10.98
N LEU A 56 -16.51 -3.23 10.14
CA LEU A 56 -17.33 -4.36 10.56
C LEU A 56 -16.47 -5.45 11.20
N LEU A 57 -15.31 -5.77 10.60
CA LEU A 57 -14.37 -6.73 11.15
C LEU A 57 -13.79 -6.25 12.49
N ALA A 58 -13.37 -4.98 12.58
CA ALA A 58 -12.84 -4.38 13.79
C ALA A 58 -13.86 -4.42 14.95
N TRP A 59 -15.13 -4.12 14.67
CA TRP A 59 -16.21 -4.26 15.63
C TRP A 59 -16.44 -5.72 16.03
N PHE A 60 -16.46 -6.63 15.05
CA PHE A 60 -16.67 -8.05 15.30
C PHE A 60 -15.58 -8.67 16.18
N VAL A 61 -14.30 -8.41 15.90
CA VAL A 61 -13.18 -8.93 16.69
C VAL A 61 -13.02 -8.27 18.06
N HIS A 62 -13.59 -7.06 18.23
CA HIS A 62 -13.68 -6.40 19.53
C HIS A 62 -14.65 -7.15 20.46
N VAL A 63 -15.80 -7.58 19.92
CA VAL A 63 -16.81 -8.34 20.68
C VAL A 63 -16.42 -9.82 20.81
N HIS A 64 -15.88 -10.41 19.74
CA HIS A 64 -15.48 -11.82 19.64
C HIS A 64 -13.97 -11.92 19.46
N SER A 65 -13.26 -11.87 20.59
CA SER A 65 -11.79 -11.80 20.59
C SER A 65 -11.10 -13.04 20.03
N VAL A 66 -11.70 -14.23 20.21
CA VAL A 66 -11.21 -15.50 19.69
C VAL A 66 -12.24 -16.06 18.73
N ILE A 67 -11.86 -16.20 17.46
CA ILE A 67 -12.74 -16.71 16.41
C ILE A 67 -12.23 -18.11 16.01
N PRO A 68 -13.09 -19.14 15.97
CA PRO A 68 -12.67 -20.49 15.61
C PRO A 68 -11.94 -20.57 14.27
N VAL A 69 -12.37 -19.79 13.27
CA VAL A 69 -11.74 -19.77 11.95
C VAL A 69 -10.30 -19.25 12.00
N ASP A 70 -10.00 -18.25 12.85
CA ASP A 70 -8.64 -17.76 13.04
C ASP A 70 -7.73 -18.86 13.63
N VAL A 71 -8.25 -19.59 14.62
CA VAL A 71 -7.51 -20.69 15.25
C VAL A 71 -7.24 -21.80 14.25
N THR A 72 -8.23 -22.17 13.44
CA THR A 72 -8.06 -23.16 12.37
C THR A 72 -7.01 -22.70 11.37
N ILE A 73 -7.14 -21.48 10.82
CA ILE A 73 -6.16 -20.95 9.86
C ILE A 73 -4.75 -20.94 10.46
N THR A 74 -4.57 -20.45 11.68
CA THR A 74 -3.25 -20.44 12.31
C THR A 74 -2.68 -21.85 12.47
N ARG A 75 -3.50 -22.82 12.87
CA ARG A 75 -3.06 -24.22 13.00
C ARG A 75 -2.64 -24.81 11.67
N GLU A 76 -3.43 -24.62 10.61
CA GLU A 76 -3.11 -25.08 9.25
C GLU A 76 -1.75 -24.54 8.77
N PHE A 77 -1.47 -23.26 9.00
CA PHE A 77 -0.15 -22.68 8.71
C PHE A 77 0.97 -23.36 9.49
N GLN A 78 0.72 -23.71 10.76
CA GLN A 78 1.69 -24.28 11.70
C GLN A 78 1.85 -25.80 11.58
N GLU A 79 0.98 -26.50 10.84
CA GLU A 79 1.14 -27.94 10.57
C GLU A 79 2.46 -28.23 9.85
N ASN A 80 2.85 -27.33 8.96
CA ASN A 80 4.14 -27.43 8.28
C ASN A 80 5.28 -26.94 9.17
N LYS A 81 5.91 -27.87 9.89
CA LYS A 81 7.03 -27.58 10.81
C LYS A 81 8.40 -27.52 10.14
N SER A 82 8.46 -27.28 8.83
CA SER A 82 9.74 -27.32 8.14
C SER A 82 10.68 -26.18 8.57
N PRO A 83 11.96 -26.45 8.89
CA PRO A 83 12.90 -25.42 9.35
C PRO A 83 13.09 -24.26 8.36
N TRP A 84 13.01 -24.54 7.05
CA TRP A 84 13.14 -23.50 6.03
C TRP A 84 11.96 -22.55 6.05
N LEU A 85 10.73 -23.06 6.21
CA LEU A 85 9.52 -22.24 6.27
C LEU A 85 9.55 -21.33 7.50
N SER A 86 9.87 -21.90 8.66
CA SER A 86 10.02 -21.13 9.90
C SER A 86 11.07 -20.02 9.76
N THR A 87 12.24 -20.37 9.24
CA THR A 87 13.32 -19.40 9.00
C THR A 87 12.89 -18.29 8.04
N SER A 88 12.22 -18.63 6.93
CA SER A 88 11.70 -17.65 5.98
C SER A 88 10.67 -16.71 6.62
N MET A 89 9.73 -17.23 7.41
CA MET A 89 8.73 -16.40 8.10
C MET A 89 9.37 -15.48 9.14
N ILE A 90 10.38 -15.95 9.87
CA ILE A 90 11.16 -15.11 10.79
C ILE A 90 11.88 -13.99 10.03
N LEU A 91 12.57 -14.32 8.93
CA LEU A 91 13.30 -13.34 8.12
C LEU A 91 12.40 -12.28 7.51
N VAL A 92 11.25 -12.66 6.97
CA VAL A 92 10.26 -11.72 6.42
C VAL A 92 9.80 -10.74 7.49
N SER A 93 9.57 -11.19 8.73
CA SER A 93 9.12 -10.32 9.83
C SER A 93 10.22 -9.49 10.50
N ALA A 94 11.49 -9.69 10.16
CA ALA A 94 12.63 -9.14 10.88
C ALA A 94 12.62 -7.61 10.98
N PHE A 95 12.24 -6.91 9.89
CA PHE A 95 12.16 -5.44 9.89
C PHE A 95 11.06 -4.93 10.82
N GLY A 96 9.89 -5.56 10.80
CA GLY A 96 8.77 -5.15 11.65
C GLY A 96 8.99 -5.46 13.13
N ASN A 97 9.76 -6.50 13.45
CA ASN A 97 10.05 -6.88 14.85
C ASN A 97 10.91 -5.86 15.59
N LYS A 98 11.66 -5.04 14.85
CA LYS A 98 12.51 -4.00 15.40
C LYS A 98 12.01 -2.65 14.88
N PRO A 99 11.11 -1.96 15.61
CA PRO A 99 10.54 -0.69 15.16
C PRO A 99 11.59 0.34 14.74
N LEU A 100 12.73 0.39 15.45
CA LEU A 100 13.85 1.26 15.11
C LEU A 100 14.47 0.92 13.75
N LEU A 101 14.58 -0.36 13.41
CA LEU A 101 15.10 -0.80 12.12
C LEU A 101 14.14 -0.41 10.98
N MET A 102 12.84 -0.64 11.15
CA MET A 102 11.84 -0.21 10.17
C MET A 102 11.87 1.32 9.96
N SER A 103 11.89 2.10 11.05
CA SER A 103 11.99 3.56 10.98
C SER A 103 13.28 4.02 10.29
N ALA A 104 14.41 3.36 10.56
CA ALA A 104 15.67 3.66 9.89
C ALA A 104 15.59 3.38 8.38
N VAL A 105 14.99 2.26 7.95
CA VAL A 105 14.78 1.95 6.53
C VAL A 105 13.90 3.02 5.87
N VAL A 106 12.77 3.38 6.49
CA VAL A 106 11.88 4.44 5.99
C VAL A 106 12.63 5.77 5.80
N LEU A 107 13.40 6.19 6.82
CA LEU A 107 14.15 7.44 6.79
C LEU A 107 15.26 7.43 5.74
N ILE A 108 16.05 6.36 5.67
CA ILE A 108 17.13 6.22 4.68
C ILE A 108 16.55 6.26 3.27
N THR A 109 15.45 5.54 3.01
CA THR A 109 14.80 5.56 1.69
C THR A 109 14.25 6.95 1.36
N ALA A 110 13.61 7.64 2.32
CA ALA A 110 13.16 9.01 2.11
C ALA A 110 14.33 9.97 1.80
N LEU A 111 15.46 9.85 2.51
CA LEU A 111 16.67 10.64 2.26
C LEU A 111 17.26 10.37 0.87
N ILE A 112 17.26 9.12 0.41
CA ILE A 112 17.69 8.75 -0.95
C ILE A 112 16.80 9.45 -1.98
N PHE A 113 15.47 9.36 -1.85
CA PHE A 113 14.55 10.03 -2.76
C PHE A 113 14.72 11.55 -2.73
N TRP A 114 14.91 12.12 -1.55
CA TRP A 114 15.19 13.55 -1.38
C TRP A 114 16.48 13.98 -2.11
N TYR A 115 17.56 13.20 -1.98
CA TYR A 115 18.84 13.44 -2.65
C TYR A 115 18.69 13.44 -4.17
N PHE A 116 17.93 12.48 -4.72
CA PHE A 116 17.60 12.40 -6.14
C PHE A 116 16.51 13.37 -6.61
N ARG A 117 16.20 14.39 -5.81
CA ARG A 117 15.21 15.47 -6.11
C ARG A 117 13.75 15.00 -6.20
N LEU A 118 13.45 13.77 -5.77
CA LEU A 118 12.09 13.23 -5.62
C LEU A 118 11.53 13.62 -4.24
N ARG A 119 11.38 14.93 -4.00
CA ARG A 119 11.04 15.47 -2.67
C ARG A 119 9.62 15.17 -2.24
N LEU A 120 8.66 15.17 -3.17
CA LEU A 120 7.27 14.87 -2.85
C LEU A 120 7.11 13.40 -2.44
N GLU A 121 7.78 12.50 -3.15
CA GLU A 121 7.83 11.07 -2.88
C GLU A 121 8.48 10.80 -1.52
N ALA A 122 9.58 11.49 -1.20
CA ALA A 122 10.21 11.41 0.11
C ALA A 122 9.25 11.83 1.23
N LEU A 123 8.47 12.90 1.03
CA LEU A 123 7.43 13.31 1.97
C LEU A 123 6.33 12.24 2.08
N PHE A 124 5.85 11.68 0.96
CA PHE A 124 4.86 10.59 0.97
C PHE A 124 5.35 9.37 1.75
N ILE A 125 6.62 8.97 1.60
CA ILE A 125 7.20 7.84 2.34
C ILE A 125 7.11 8.06 3.85
N VAL A 126 7.52 9.23 4.33
CA VAL A 126 7.52 9.55 5.76
C VAL A 126 6.09 9.75 6.28
N SER A 127 5.28 10.54 5.56
CA SER A 127 3.91 10.86 5.96
C SER A 127 3.02 9.63 5.99
N LEU A 128 3.05 8.77 4.97
CA LEU A 128 2.22 7.56 4.93
C LEU A 128 2.62 6.56 6.02
N SER A 129 3.93 6.36 6.22
CA SER A 129 4.43 5.49 7.29
C SER A 129 4.05 6.02 8.68
N GLY A 130 4.14 7.34 8.89
CA GLY A 130 3.74 7.99 10.13
C GLY A 130 2.23 7.90 10.40
N VAL A 131 1.40 8.15 9.39
CA VAL A 131 -0.06 7.98 9.49
C VAL A 131 -0.42 6.53 9.78
N SER A 132 0.22 5.57 9.10
CA SER A 132 0.02 4.14 9.37
C SER A 132 0.34 3.77 10.82
N LEU A 133 1.44 4.28 11.36
CA LEU A 133 1.82 4.04 12.76
C LEU A 133 0.78 4.62 13.72
N LEU A 134 0.38 5.88 13.50
CA LEU A 134 -0.57 6.58 14.36
C LEU A 134 -1.94 5.86 14.35
N LEU A 135 -2.46 5.54 13.16
CA LEU A 135 -3.71 4.78 13.02
C LEU A 135 -3.62 3.40 13.67
N ASN A 136 -2.50 2.68 13.52
CA ASN A 136 -2.33 1.38 14.16
C ASN A 136 -2.45 1.49 15.69
N VAL A 137 -1.79 2.47 16.31
CA VAL A 137 -1.85 2.70 17.75
C VAL A 137 -3.28 3.02 18.19
N LEU A 138 -3.94 3.95 17.51
CA LEU A 138 -5.32 4.34 17.86
C LEU A 138 -6.30 3.17 17.76
N ILE A 139 -6.27 2.44 16.64
CA ILE A 139 -7.20 1.32 16.45
C ILE A 139 -6.91 0.21 17.46
N LYS A 140 -5.63 -0.06 17.77
CA LYS A 140 -5.27 -1.03 18.81
C LYS A 140 -5.85 -0.68 20.18
N LEU A 141 -5.84 0.60 20.55
CA LEU A 141 -6.43 1.06 21.82
C LEU A 141 -7.94 0.87 21.84
N ILE A 142 -8.62 1.16 20.72
CA ILE A 142 -10.08 1.04 20.60
C ILE A 142 -10.51 -0.44 20.61
N VAL A 143 -9.89 -1.27 19.77
CA VAL A 143 -10.30 -2.66 19.57
C VAL A 143 -9.83 -3.55 20.71
N SER A 144 -8.64 -3.30 21.28
CA SER A 144 -8.10 -3.99 22.45
C SER A 144 -8.21 -5.52 22.39
N ARG A 145 -7.97 -6.10 21.20
CA ARG A 145 -8.09 -7.53 20.99
C ARG A 145 -6.87 -8.30 21.54
N PRO A 146 -7.06 -9.34 22.35
CA PRO A 146 -5.98 -10.21 22.81
C PRO A 146 -5.31 -10.97 21.66
N ARG A 147 -4.01 -11.24 21.84
CA ARG A 147 -3.20 -12.02 20.91
C ARG A 147 -3.47 -13.53 21.01
N PRO A 148 -2.98 -14.33 20.03
CA PRO A 148 -2.95 -15.77 20.18
C PRO A 148 -2.25 -16.20 21.46
N SER A 149 -2.81 -17.21 22.11
CA SER A 149 -2.31 -17.76 23.37
C SER A 149 -1.65 -19.13 23.11
N PRO A 150 -0.60 -19.50 23.87
CA PRO A 150 -0.01 -20.84 23.84
C PRO A 150 -1.01 -21.98 24.08
N SER A 151 -2.16 -21.69 24.72
CA SER A 151 -3.24 -22.67 24.90
C SER A 151 -4.02 -22.99 23.62
N LEU A 152 -3.88 -22.17 22.57
CA LEU A 152 -4.62 -22.30 21.32
C LEU A 152 -3.72 -22.70 20.14
N VAL A 153 -2.53 -22.11 20.05
CA VAL A 153 -1.60 -22.23 18.91
C VAL A 153 -0.13 -22.16 19.38
N GLU A 154 0.81 -22.54 18.51
CA GLU A 154 2.25 -22.44 18.81
C GLU A 154 2.71 -20.96 18.74
N ILE A 155 3.47 -20.50 19.73
CA ILE A 155 4.01 -19.13 19.77
C ILE A 155 5.51 -19.19 19.49
N ILE A 156 5.88 -18.93 18.24
CA ILE A 156 7.28 -18.93 17.78
C ILE A 156 7.93 -17.58 18.10
N GLN A 157 7.15 -16.50 18.02
CA GLN A 157 7.61 -15.17 18.35
C GLN A 157 6.59 -14.44 19.21
N MET A 158 7.02 -13.96 20.37
CA MET A 158 6.15 -13.26 21.31
C MET A 158 6.38 -11.75 21.20
N SER A 159 5.33 -11.03 20.80
CA SER A 159 5.31 -9.56 20.85
C SER A 159 4.33 -9.06 21.90
N GLY A 160 4.64 -7.92 22.52
CA GLY A 160 3.73 -7.26 23.45
C GLY A 160 2.55 -6.54 22.75
N GLY A 161 1.58 -6.12 23.57
CA GLY A 161 0.46 -5.27 23.14
C GLY A 161 -0.69 -6.01 22.44
N GLN A 162 -1.61 -5.23 21.86
CA GLN A 162 -2.85 -5.72 21.25
C GLN A 162 -2.62 -6.37 19.88
N SER A 163 -3.47 -7.35 19.52
CA SER A 163 -3.38 -8.12 18.28
C SER A 163 -3.89 -7.36 17.06
N PHE A 164 -5.02 -6.66 17.18
CA PHE A 164 -5.69 -6.09 16.02
C PHE A 164 -5.54 -4.56 15.94
N PRO A 165 -5.20 -3.99 14.77
CA PRO A 165 -4.68 -4.65 13.58
C PRO A 165 -3.17 -4.90 13.71
N SER A 166 -2.60 -5.78 12.87
CA SER A 166 -1.16 -6.06 12.91
C SER A 166 -0.33 -4.83 12.49
N GLY A 167 0.56 -4.39 13.37
CA GLY A 167 1.46 -3.26 13.10
C GLY A 167 2.51 -3.57 12.02
N HIS A 168 3.00 -4.81 11.98
CA HIS A 168 3.91 -5.27 10.92
C HIS A 168 3.24 -5.22 9.56
N VAL A 169 2.03 -5.76 9.44
CA VAL A 169 1.29 -5.76 8.18
C VAL A 169 1.00 -4.32 7.73
N MET A 170 0.50 -3.47 8.63
CA MET A 170 0.22 -2.07 8.31
C MET A 170 1.48 -1.32 7.85
N SER A 171 2.58 -1.42 8.59
CA SER A 171 3.83 -0.74 8.24
C SER A 171 4.45 -1.27 6.94
N TYR A 172 4.37 -2.57 6.68
CA TYR A 172 4.90 -3.17 5.45
C TYR A 172 4.06 -2.78 4.24
N VAL A 173 2.74 -2.83 4.35
CA VAL A 173 1.85 -2.42 3.24
C VAL A 173 1.98 -0.92 2.97
N ALA A 174 2.07 -0.09 4.02
CA ALA A 174 2.28 1.35 3.86
C ALA A 174 3.62 1.67 3.17
N PHE A 175 4.72 1.06 3.63
CA PHE A 175 6.05 1.36 3.09
C PHE A 175 6.35 0.61 1.79
N TRP A 176 6.35 -0.73 1.81
CA TRP A 176 6.67 -1.54 0.65
C TRP A 176 5.60 -1.44 -0.44
N GLY A 177 4.31 -1.32 -0.09
CA GLY A 177 3.25 -1.10 -1.07
C GLY A 177 3.39 0.25 -1.78
N LEU A 178 3.84 1.30 -1.07
CA LEU A 178 4.16 2.59 -1.69
C LEU A 178 5.37 2.48 -2.62
N LEU A 179 6.44 1.80 -2.19
CA LEU A 179 7.61 1.56 -3.04
C LEU A 179 7.29 0.74 -4.29
N LEU A 180 6.43 -0.27 -4.16
CA LEU A 180 5.89 -1.03 -5.29
C LEU A 180 5.16 -0.10 -6.27
N SER A 181 4.30 0.78 -5.75
CA SER A 181 3.57 1.77 -6.55
C SER A 181 4.52 2.73 -7.28
N PHE A 182 5.53 3.25 -6.58
CA PHE A 182 6.57 4.10 -7.17
C PHE A 182 7.36 3.37 -8.28
N GLY A 183 7.69 2.09 -8.06
CA GLY A 183 8.31 1.22 -9.06
C GLY A 183 7.50 1.08 -10.36
N ILE A 184 6.18 1.13 -10.25
CA ILE A 184 5.26 1.03 -11.39
C ILE A 184 5.11 2.40 -12.08
N ILE A 185 4.87 3.46 -11.32
CA ILE A 185 4.44 4.76 -11.87
C ILE A 185 5.60 5.69 -12.24
N LEU A 186 6.68 5.72 -11.45
CA LEU A 186 7.79 6.68 -11.62
C LEU A 186 8.90 6.13 -12.50
N PHE A 187 9.25 4.86 -12.29
CA PHE A 187 10.44 4.28 -12.90
C PHE A 187 10.10 3.50 -14.16
N LYS A 188 10.00 4.20 -15.30
CA LYS A 188 9.59 3.58 -16.58
C LYS A 188 10.70 2.82 -17.30
N LYS A 189 11.96 3.10 -17.00
CA LYS A 189 13.10 2.46 -17.68
C LYS A 189 13.31 1.05 -17.12
N ASP A 190 13.42 0.08 -18.02
CA ASP A 190 13.67 -1.31 -17.66
C ASP A 190 15.14 -1.48 -17.25
N GLY A 191 15.37 -1.42 -15.95
CA GLY A 191 16.64 -1.74 -15.32
C GLY A 191 16.46 -2.86 -14.30
N TRP A 192 17.49 -3.68 -14.10
CA TRP A 192 17.48 -4.77 -13.11
C TRP A 192 17.06 -4.30 -11.72
N TRP A 193 17.46 -3.08 -11.33
CA TRP A 193 17.11 -2.49 -10.04
C TRP A 193 15.60 -2.25 -9.88
N ARG A 194 14.89 -1.90 -10.97
CA ARG A 194 13.43 -1.69 -10.95
C ARG A 194 12.73 -3.01 -10.67
N TYR A 195 13.13 -4.08 -11.37
CA TYR A 195 12.59 -5.41 -11.13
C TYR A 195 12.87 -5.87 -9.70
N MET A 196 14.08 -5.63 -9.17
CA MET A 196 14.38 -5.92 -7.77
C MET A 196 13.47 -5.15 -6.81
N LEU A 197 13.26 -3.84 -7.03
CA LEU A 197 12.35 -3.03 -6.21
C LEU A 197 10.93 -3.61 -6.22
N LEU A 198 10.40 -3.95 -7.40
CA LEU A 198 9.06 -4.51 -7.56
C LEU A 198 8.93 -5.87 -6.87
N ILE A 199 9.87 -6.79 -7.12
CA ILE A 199 9.84 -8.16 -6.58
C ILE A 199 9.98 -8.13 -5.06
N ILE A 200 10.96 -7.39 -4.52
CA ILE A 200 11.18 -7.32 -3.07
C ILE A 200 9.97 -6.69 -2.37
N SER A 201 9.44 -5.61 -2.93
CA SER A 201 8.28 -4.94 -2.34
C SER A 201 7.03 -5.82 -2.36
N ALA A 202 6.76 -6.47 -3.50
CA ALA A 202 5.64 -7.41 -3.62
C ALA A 202 5.78 -8.60 -2.66
N LEU A 203 6.98 -9.17 -2.55
CA LEU A 203 7.27 -10.26 -1.64
C LEU A 203 7.00 -9.87 -0.19
N PHE A 204 7.44 -8.69 0.25
CA PHE A 204 7.16 -8.22 1.61
C PHE A 204 5.67 -7.99 1.87
N VAL A 205 4.95 -7.39 0.93
CA VAL A 205 3.50 -7.14 1.08
C VAL A 205 2.72 -8.46 1.16
N VAL A 206 3.06 -9.45 0.32
CA VAL A 206 2.36 -10.74 0.27
C VAL A 206 2.71 -11.62 1.46
N LEU A 207 3.97 -11.68 1.88
CA LEU A 207 4.42 -12.64 2.89
C LEU A 207 4.29 -12.16 4.34
N VAL A 208 4.19 -10.84 4.60
CA VAL A 208 4.15 -10.34 5.99
C VAL A 208 2.94 -10.85 6.78
N GLY A 209 1.75 -10.92 6.17
CA GLY A 209 0.54 -11.45 6.80
C GLY A 209 0.70 -12.92 7.19
N PRO A 210 0.95 -13.83 6.22
CA PRO A 210 1.27 -15.23 6.46
C PRO A 210 2.35 -15.44 7.52
N SER A 211 3.42 -14.64 7.49
CA SER A 211 4.49 -14.68 8.49
C SER A 211 3.95 -14.42 9.90
N ARG A 212 3.11 -13.41 10.12
CA ARG A 212 2.57 -13.11 11.46
C ARG A 212 1.62 -14.18 11.97
N ILE A 213 0.86 -14.81 11.08
CA ILE A 213 -0.05 -15.93 11.40
C ILE A 213 0.79 -17.15 11.77
N TYR A 214 1.74 -17.55 10.92
CA TYR A 214 2.61 -18.70 11.15
C TYR A 214 3.39 -18.59 12.47
N LEU A 215 3.92 -17.40 12.78
CA LEU A 215 4.69 -17.16 14.00
C LEU A 215 3.84 -17.13 15.28
N GLY A 216 2.50 -17.19 15.15
CA GLY A 216 1.57 -17.16 16.28
C GLY A 216 1.41 -15.78 16.92
N ASP A 217 1.83 -14.71 16.22
CA ASP A 217 1.83 -13.36 16.79
C ASP A 217 0.50 -12.63 16.56
N HIS A 218 -0.18 -12.95 15.46
CA HIS A 218 -1.46 -12.36 15.07
C HIS A 218 -2.42 -13.41 14.52
N TRP A 219 -3.72 -13.13 14.68
CA TRP A 219 -4.80 -13.86 14.02
C TRP A 219 -4.91 -13.48 12.54
N ALA A 220 -5.67 -14.25 11.75
CA ALA A 220 -5.80 -14.02 10.31
C ALA A 220 -6.69 -12.82 9.98
N SER A 221 -7.69 -12.54 10.81
CA SER A 221 -8.56 -11.35 10.73
C SER A 221 -7.85 -10.05 11.11
#